data_AF-A0A377ZQ97-F1
#
_entry.id   AF-A0A377ZQ97-F1
#
_cell.length_a   1.000
_cell.length_b   1.000
_cell.length_c   1.000
_cell.angle_alpha   90.00
_cell.angle_beta   90.00
_cell.angle_gamma   90.00
#
_symmetry.space_group_name_H-M   'P 1'
#
loop_
_entity.id
_entity.type
_entity.pdbx_description
1 polymer ?
#
loop_
_entity_poly.entity_id
_entity_poly.type
_entity_poly.pdbx_seq_one_letter_code
_entity_poly.pdbx_strand_id
1 'polypeptide(L)' 'MRWPGGSALSQATLSNFENHPDKTTLTTLFKILQSLGVVMMLNAKAAETAPAPDNNTDLDW' A
#
# COMPACT_ATOMS: atom_id res chain seq x y z
N MET A 1 1.59 -0.56 18.46
CA MET A 1 1.24 -2.00 18.41
C MET A 1 2.51 -2.78 18.08
N ARG A 2 3.09 -3.60 18.98
CA ARG A 2 4.22 -4.48 18.64
C ARG A 2 3.65 -5.85 18.28
N TRP A 3 3.99 -6.37 17.11
CA TRP A 3 3.54 -7.71 16.69
C TRP A 3 4.11 -8.78 17.64
N PRO A 4 3.30 -9.71 18.16
CA PRO A 4 3.81 -10.81 18.97
C PRO A 4 4.72 -11.70 18.09
N GLY A 5 6.01 -11.77 18.41
CA GLY A 5 7.03 -12.47 17.62
C GLY A 5 7.74 -11.60 16.58
N GLY A 6 8.18 -10.40 16.97
CA GLY A 6 8.81 -9.40 16.09
C GLY A 6 10.09 -9.87 15.39
N SER A 7 9.94 -10.55 14.26
CA SER A 7 10.99 -10.68 13.26
C SER A 7 10.98 -9.42 12.40
N ALA A 8 12.14 -8.75 12.28
CA ALA A 8 12.34 -7.69 11.29
C ALA A 8 11.96 -8.21 9.89
N LEU A 9 11.47 -7.32 9.03
CA LEU A 9 11.18 -7.64 7.64
C LEU A 9 12.48 -8.08 6.94
N SER A 10 12.53 -9.32 6.43
CA SER A 10 13.72 -9.81 5.72
C SER A 10 13.85 -9.16 4.35
N GLN A 11 15.09 -8.98 3.86
CA GLN A 11 15.35 -8.50 2.50
C GLN A 11 14.68 -9.40 1.45
N ALA A 12 14.65 -10.72 1.67
CA ALA A 12 13.97 -11.67 0.78
C ALA A 12 12.45 -11.38 0.70
N THR A 13 11.84 -10.99 1.82
CA THR A 13 10.43 -10.59 1.84
C THR A 13 10.20 -9.30 1.06
N LEU A 14 11.08 -8.30 1.21
CA LEU A 14 10.98 -7.04 0.47
C LEU A 14 11.19 -7.26 -1.03
N SER A 15 12.22 -8.00 -1.40
CA SER A 15 12.51 -8.36 -2.79
C SER A 15 11.36 -9.14 -3.43
N ASN A 16 10.73 -10.08 -2.71
CA ASN A 16 9.56 -10.80 -3.22
C ASN A 16 8.35 -9.87 -3.40
N PHE A 17 8.15 -8.90 -2.50
CA PHE A 17 7.09 -7.90 -2.67
C PHE A 17 7.31 -7.02 -3.91
N GLU A 18 8.53 -6.56 -4.14
CA GLU A 18 8.88 -5.70 -5.28
C GLU A 18 8.78 -6.45 -6.63
N ASN A 19 9.24 -7.70 -6.69
CA ASN A 19 9.32 -8.46 -7.94
C ASN A 19 8.09 -9.32 -8.23
N HIS A 20 7.35 -9.73 -7.20
CA HIS A 20 6.17 -10.61 -7.29
C HIS A 20 5.03 -10.13 -6.37
N PRO A 21 4.49 -8.92 -6.62
CA PRO A 21 3.49 -8.30 -5.74
C PRO A 21 2.17 -9.10 -5.69
N ASP A 22 1.81 -9.80 -6.76
CA ASP A 22 0.63 -10.68 -6.88
C ASP A 22 0.68 -11.88 -5.91
N LYS A 23 1.88 -12.35 -5.58
CA LYS A 23 2.11 -13.45 -4.64
C LYS A 23 2.20 -12.99 -3.19
N THR A 24 2.21 -11.68 -2.96
CA THR A 24 2.39 -11.14 -1.62
C THR A 24 1.08 -11.21 -0.83
N THR A 25 1.16 -11.75 0.39
CA THR A 25 0.01 -11.78 1.29
C THR A 25 -0.30 -10.39 1.85
N LEU A 26 -1.58 -10.09 2.13
CA LEU A 26 -1.97 -8.84 2.81
C LEU A 26 -1.24 -8.65 4.15
N THR A 27 -0.98 -9.73 4.89
CA THR A 27 -0.20 -9.66 6.14
C THR A 27 1.21 -9.12 5.90
N THR A 28 1.88 -9.57 4.83
CA THR A 28 3.19 -9.06 4.44
C THR A 28 3.12 -7.59 4.05
N LEU A 29 2.11 -7.19 3.27
CA LEU A 29 1.89 -5.80 2.90
C LEU A 29 1.73 -4.91 4.14
N PHE A 30 0.88 -5.28 5.09
CA PHE A 30 0.72 -4.49 6.32
C PHE A 30 2.00 -4.44 7.16
N LYS A 31 2.79 -5.51 7.24
CA LYS A 31 4.10 -5.48 7.92
C LYS A 31 5.07 -4.49 7.26
N ILE A 32 5.05 -4.37 5.93
CA ILE A 32 5.85 -3.40 5.17
C ILE A 32 5.39 -1.98 5.49
N LEU A 33 4.08 -1.69 5.38
CA LEU A 33 3.52 -0.37 5.66
C LEU A 33 3.83 0.09 7.09
N GLN A 34 3.68 -0.81 8.07
CA GLN A 34 3.99 -0.53 9.47
C GLN A 34 5.50 -0.24 9.68
N SER A 35 6.39 -0.96 8.99
CA SER A 35 7.84 -0.74 9.07
C SER A 35 8.26 0.60 8.46
N LEU A 36 7.53 1.08 7.46
CA LEU A 36 7.73 2.38 6.80
C LEU A 36 7.02 3.54 7.51
N GLY A 37 6.16 3.27 8.50
CA GLY A 37 5.38 4.29 9.20
C GLY A 37 4.26 4.90 8.34
N VAL A 38 3.77 4.18 7.32
CA VAL A 38 2.71 4.64 6.41
C VAL A 38 1.42 3.86 6.63
N VAL A 39 0.29 4.43 6.18
CA VAL A 39 -1.04 3.82 6.28
C VAL A 39 -1.69 3.71 4.90
N MET A 40 -2.49 2.67 4.70
CA MET A 40 -3.33 2.51 3.50
C MET A 40 -4.73 3.06 3.79
N MET A 41 -5.25 3.88 2.88
CA MET A 41 -6.64 4.36 2.90
C MET A 41 -7.44 3.63 1.82
N LEU A 42 -8.62 3.12 2.18
CA LEU A 42 -9.55 2.53 1.22
C LEU A 42 -10.58 3.59 0.84
N ASN A 43 -10.59 3.96 -0.44
CA ASN A 43 -11.60 4.86 -0.97
C ASN A 43 -12.76 4.06 -1.51
N ALA A 44 -13.99 4.46 -1.16
CA ALA A 44 -15.16 3.94 -1.82
C ALA A 44 -15.10 4.28 -3.31
N LYS A 45 -15.51 3.34 -4.16
CA LYS A 45 -15.70 3.63 -5.59
C LYS A 45 -16.72 4.77 -5.68
N ALA A 46 -16.33 5.90 -6.29
CA ALA A 46 -17.27 6.97 -6.56
C ALA A 46 -18.46 6.37 -7.33
N ALA A 47 -19.67 6.57 -6.82
CA ALA A 47 -20.84 6.37 -7.65
C ALA A 47 -20.65 7.23 -8.90
N GLU A 48 -20.85 6.67 -10.09
CA GLU A 48 -20.76 7.39 -11.36
C GLU A 48 -21.89 8.43 -11.43
N THR A 49 -21.85 9.48 -10.62
CA THR A 49 -22.82 10.57 -10.64
C THR A 49 -22.24 11.83 -10.01
N ALA A 50 -21.24 12.40 -10.66
CA ALA A 50 -21.03 13.83 -10.82
C ALA A 50 -19.73 14.02 -11.63
N PRO A 51 -19.66 14.97 -12.59
CA PRO A 51 -18.37 15.35 -13.14
C PRO A 51 -17.50 15.82 -11.98
N ALA A 52 -16.35 15.18 -11.78
CA ALA A 52 -15.36 15.70 -10.86
C ALA A 52 -15.04 17.14 -11.29
N PRO A 53 -14.91 18.11 -10.37
CA PRO A 53 -14.24 19.34 -10.73
C PRO A 53 -12.88 18.94 -11.30
N ASP A 54 -12.52 19.51 -12.45
CA ASP A 54 -11.21 19.36 -13.08
C ASP A 54 -10.14 19.81 -12.07
N ASN A 55 -9.76 18.92 -11.16
CA ASN A 55 -8.47 18.93 -10.53
C ASN A 55 -7.51 18.29 -11.51
N ASN A 56 -7.41 18.92 -12.69
CA ASN A 56 -6.23 18.84 -13.52
C ASN A 56 -5.14 19.60 -12.74
N THR A 57 -4.70 19.04 -11.62
CA THR A 57 -3.31 19.23 -11.20
C THR A 57 -2.52 18.50 -12.24
N ASP A 58 -2.27 19.26 -13.30
CA ASP A 58 -1.17 19.18 -14.24
C ASP A 58 0.05 18.55 -13.56
N LEU A 59 0.04 17.22 -13.55
CA LEU A 59 1.24 16.44 -13.36
C LEU A 59 1.80 16.36 -14.76
N ASP A 60 2.48 17.43 -15.18
CA ASP A 60 3.32 17.48 -16.37
C ASP A 60 4.41 16.39 -16.22
N TRP A 61 4.10 15.17 -16.68
CA TRP A 61 5.03 14.08 -16.97
C TRP A 61 4.61 13.35 -18.24
#